data_AF-A0A1H8XVX0-F1
#
_entry.id   AF-A0A1H8XVX0-F1
#
_cell.length_a   1.000
_cell.length_b   1.000
_cell.length_c   1.000
_cell.angle_alpha   90.00
_cell.angle_beta   90.00
_cell.angle_gamma   90.00
#
_symmetry.space_group_name_H-M   'P 1'
#
loop_
_entity.id
_entity.type
_entity.pdbx_description
1 polymer ?
#
loop_
_entity_poly.entity_id
_entity_poly.type
_entity_poly.pdbx_seq_one_letter_code
_entity_poly.pdbx_strand_id
1 'polypeptide(L)' 'MTFEIQPNIKCENCIKCGTRPHIEQSKKYWIVACPNKKCNNFVKDEMVNIEGWNRLNKSNANITPNQNFKKTA' A
#
# COMPACT_ATOMS: atom_id res chain seq x y z
N MET A 1 10.65 9.19 9.80
CA MET A 1 9.56 10.18 9.91
C MET A 1 8.39 9.67 9.08
N THR A 2 7.16 9.90 9.52
CA THR A 2 5.96 9.42 8.79
C THR A 2 5.16 10.61 8.30
N PHE A 3 4.70 10.54 7.04
CA PHE A 3 3.95 11.58 6.36
C PHE A 3 2.62 11.02 5.85
N GLU A 4 1.55 11.78 6.04
CA GLU A 4 0.25 11.48 5.45
C GLU A 4 0.21 11.93 4.00
N ILE A 5 -0.41 11.12 3.14
CA ILE A 5 -0.59 11.47 1.72
C ILE A 5 -1.82 12.36 1.59
N GLN A 6 -1.63 13.59 1.09
CA GLN A 6 -2.72 14.54 0.90
C GLN A 6 -3.88 13.92 0.11
N PRO A 7 -5.15 14.22 0.46
CA PRO A 7 -6.32 13.59 -0.17
C PRO A 7 -6.45 13.80 -1.68
N ASN A 8 -5.91 14.91 -2.21
CA ASN A 8 -5.90 15.25 -3.63
C ASN A 8 -4.93 14.41 -4.47
N ILE A 9 -3.99 13.69 -3.85
CA ILE A 9 -3.07 12.80 -4.56
C ILE A 9 -3.74 11.46 -4.82
N LYS A 10 -3.77 11.02 -6.09
CA LYS A 10 -4.29 9.71 -6.46
C LYS A 10 -3.39 8.60 -5.89
N CYS A 11 -3.90 7.92 -4.87
CA CYS A 11 -3.22 6.83 -4.20
C CYS A 11 -4.24 5.76 -3.82
N GLU A 12 -3.99 4.53 -4.28
CA GLU A 12 -4.82 3.36 -3.97
C GLU A 12 -4.72 3.02 -2.48
N ASN A 13 -5.85 2.57 -1.92
CA ASN A 13 -5.87 2.11 -0.54
C ASN A 13 -5.13 0.77 -0.39
N CYS A 14 -4.74 0.45 0.83
CA CYS A 14 -4.23 -0.86 1.19
C CYS A 14 -5.17 -1.98 0.75
N ILE A 15 -4.73 -2.82 -0.19
CA ILE A 15 -5.56 -3.87 -0.80
C ILE A 15 -6.28 -4.78 0.20
N LYS A 16 -5.64 -5.11 1.34
CA LYS A 16 -6.23 -5.98 2.37
C LYS A 16 -7.14 -5.27 3.37
N CYS A 17 -6.91 -3.99 3.61
CA CYS A 17 -7.46 -3.28 4.77
C CYS A 17 -8.31 -2.07 4.41
N GLY A 18 -8.30 -1.65 3.14
CA GLY A 18 -9.05 -0.48 2.65
C GLY A 18 -8.55 0.86 3.18
N THR A 19 -7.54 0.89 4.04
CA THR A 19 -7.00 2.13 4.62
C THR A 19 -6.03 2.82 3.67
N ARG A 20 -6.00 4.16 3.66
CA ARG A 20 -5.01 4.93 2.91
C ARG A 20 -3.59 4.67 3.47
N PRO A 21 -2.58 4.45 2.62
CA PRO A 21 -1.21 4.28 3.10
C PRO A 21 -0.61 5.60 3.59
N HIS A 22 0.51 5.49 4.30
CA HIS A 22 1.37 6.61 4.68
C HIS A 22 2.75 6.44 4.03
N ILE A 23 3.54 7.52 4.03
CA ILE A 23 4.92 7.53 3.57
C ILE A 23 5.84 7.53 4.79
N GLU A 24 6.73 6.57 4.89
CA GLU A 24 7.83 6.55 5.85
C GLU A 24 9.13 6.96 5.16
N GLN A 25 9.82 7.93 5.75
CA GLN A 25 11.15 8.33 5.33
C GLN A 25 12.20 7.57 6.14
N SER A 26 13.06 6.85 5.42
CA SER A 26 14.31 6.27 5.91
C SER A 26 15.51 7.07 5.34
N LYS A 27 16.73 6.85 5.86
CA LYS A 27 17.91 7.66 5.51
C LYS A 27 18.22 7.71 4.00
N LYS A 28 18.02 6.60 3.30
CA LYS A 28 18.31 6.44 1.86
C LYS A 28 17.08 6.15 0.99
N TYR A 29 15.93 5.89 1.62
CA TYR A 29 14.78 5.32 0.93
C TYR A 29 13.50 5.90 1.47
N TRP A 30 12.50 5.91 0.60
CA TRP A 30 11.13 6.20 0.92
C TRP A 30 10.32 4.91 0.88
N ILE A 31 9.40 4.77 1.82
CA ILE A 31 8.57 3.59 1.96
C ILE A 31 7.12 4.03 1.96
N VAL A 32 6.34 3.60 0.97
CA VAL A 32 4.87 3.72 1.00
C VAL A 32 4.34 2.47 1.68
N ALA A 33 3.67 2.60 2.83
CA ALA A 33 3.26 1.45 3.63
C ALA A 33 1.84 1.60 4.19
N CYS A 34 1.22 0.47 4.48
CA CYS A 34 -0.03 0.46 5.23
C CYS A 34 0.17 0.85 6.70
N PRO A 35 -0.74 1.65 7.30
CA PRO A 35 -0.67 2.02 8.71
C PRO A 35 -0.79 0.82 9.65
N ASN A 36 -1.53 -0.20 9.24
CA ASN A 36 -1.73 -1.41 10.03
C ASN A 36 -0.77 -2.52 9.57
N LYS A 37 0.10 -2.96 10.49
CA LYS A 37 1.07 -4.04 10.28
C LYS A 37 0.44 -5.36 9.84
N LYS A 38 -0.83 -5.61 10.18
CA LYS A 38 -1.58 -6.82 9.74
C LYS A 38 -1.80 -6.84 8.22
N CYS A 39 -1.84 -5.68 7.55
CA CYS A 39 -1.99 -5.57 6.11
C CYS A 39 -0.72 -6.02 5.36
N ASN A 40 0.45 -5.86 6.00
CA ASN A 40 1.78 -6.25 5.52
C ASN A 40 2.00 -5.99 4.02
N ASN A 41 1.83 -4.73 3.61
CA ASN A 41 2.13 -4.28 2.25
C ASN A 41 2.94 -2.98 2.31
N PHE A 42 4.04 -2.93 1.56
CA PHE A 42 4.90 -1.78 1.46
C PHE A 42 5.62 -1.75 0.10
N VAL A 43 5.93 -0.55 -0.38
CA VAL A 43 6.81 -0.32 -1.53
C VAL A 43 7.97 0.54 -1.05
N LYS A 44 9.19 0.10 -1.31
CA LYS A 44 10.42 0.79 -0.94
C LYS A 44 11.19 1.19 -2.18
N ASP A 45 11.62 2.44 -2.25
CA ASP A 45 12.37 2.97 -3.40
C ASP A 45 13.26 4.16 -2.97
N GLU A 46 14.19 4.60 -3.82
CA GLU A 46 15.07 5.76 -3.56
C GLU A 46 14.28 7.08 -3.55
N MET A 47 13.12 7.11 -4.22
CA MET A 47 12.15 8.21 -4.21
C MET A 47 10.76 7.72 -3.81
N VAL A 48 9.83 8.62 -3.52
CA VAL A 48 8.45 8.25 -3.19
C VAL A 48 7.76 7.64 -4.43
N ASN A 49 7.53 6.32 -4.42
CA ASN A 49 6.98 5.58 -5.57
C ASN A 49 5.49 5.25 -5.40
N ILE A 50 4.62 6.25 -5.63
CA ILE A 50 3.15 6.10 -5.56
C ILE A 50 2.62 5.29 -6.75
N GLU A 51 3.24 5.38 -7.92
CA GLU A 51 2.82 4.62 -9.10
C GLU A 51 2.99 3.11 -8.89
N GLY A 52 4.15 2.68 -8.40
CA GLY A 52 4.43 1.30 -8.03
C GLY A 52 3.48 0.80 -6.95
N TRP A 53 3.17 1.64 -5.96
CA TRP A 53 2.14 1.35 -4.96
C TRP A 53 0.77 1.12 -5.60
N ASN A 54 0.32 2.02 -6.47
CA ASN A 54 -0.97 1.95 -7.13
C ASN A 54 -1.06 0.72 -8.05
N ARG A 55 0.02 0.32 -8.71
CA ARG A 55 0.07 -0.90 -9.52
C ARG A 55 -0.14 -2.17 -8.67
N LEU A 56 0.43 -2.20 -7.47
CA LEU A 56 0.32 -3.35 -6.55
C LEU A 56 -1.01 -3.39 -5.77
N ASN A 57 -1.62 -2.23 -5.54
CA ASN A 57 -2.88 -2.10 -4.80
C ASN A 57 -4.08 -1.81 -5.70
N LYS A 58 -3.91 -1.87 -7.03
CA LYS A 58 -5.00 -1.66 -7.97
C LYS A 58 -6.10 -2.66 -7.63
N SER A 59 -7.26 -2.14 -7.24
CA SER A 59 -8.41 -2.98 -6.99
C SER A 59 -8.78 -3.66 -8.30
N ASN A 60 -8.46 -4.95 -8.44
CA ASN A 60 -9.04 -5.75 -9.50
C ASN A 60 -10.55 -5.71 -9.24
N ALA A 61 -11.30 -5.09 -10.14
CA ALA A 61 -12.78 -4.99 -10.06
C ALA A 61 -13.51 -6.36 -10.02
N ASN A 62 -12.77 -7.47 -9.92
CA ASN A 62 -13.24 -8.85 -9.83
C ASN A 62 -12.91 -9.52 -8.48
N ILE A 63 -12.36 -8.82 -7.48
CA ILE A 63 -12.14 -9.41 -6.15
C ILE A 63 -13.36 -9.12 -5.28
N THR A 64 -14.36 -10.00 -5.40
CA THR A 64 -15.42 -10.19 -4.41
C THR A 64 -14.77 -10.36 -3.02
N PRO A 65 -15.29 -9.73 -1.95
CA PRO A 65 -14.68 -9.79 -0.61
C PRO A 65 -14.96 -11.14 0.06
N ASN A 66 -14.53 -12.24 -0.55
CA ASN A 66 -14.52 -13.57 0.08
C ASN A 66 -13.66 -14.57 -0.68
N GLN A 67 -12.36 -14.32 -0.83
CA GLN A 67 -11.43 -15.40 -1.16
C GLN A 67 -10.33 -15.48 -0.11
N ASN A 68 -10.66 -16.34 0.86
CA ASN A 68 -9.75 -17.01 1.77
C ASN A 68 -8.57 -17.55 0.95
N PHE A 69 -7.40 -16.92 1.03
CA PHE A 69 -6.17 -17.45 0.44
C PHE A 69 -5.76 -18.69 1.24
N LYS A 70 -6.38 -19.85 0.93
CA LYS A 70 -5.82 -21.15 1.28
C LYS A 70 -4.49 -21.27 0.55
N LYS A 71 -3.41 -21.16 1.32
CA LYS A 71 -2.06 -21.56 0.95
C LYS A 71 -2.11 -23.07 0.73
N THR A 72 -2.06 -23.52 -0.52
CA THR A 72 -1.79 -24.92 -0.84
C THR A 72 -0.28 -25.13 -0.74
N ALA A 73 0.13 -26.06 0.13
CA ALA A 73 1.44 -26.69 0.11
C ALA A 73 1.31 -28.05 -0.59
#